data_AF-A0A3B9KW31-F1
#
_entry.id   AF-A0A3B9KW31-F1
#
_cell.length_a   1.000
_cell.length_b   1.000
_cell.length_c   1.000
_cell.angle_alpha   90.00
_cell.angle_beta   90.00
_cell.angle_gamma   90.00
#
_symmetry.space_group_name_H-M   'P 1'
#
loop_
_entity.id
_entity.type
_entity.pdbx_description
1 polymer ?
#
loop_
_entity_poly.entity_id
_entity_poly.type
_entity_poly.pdbx_seq_one_letter_code
_entity_poly.pdbx_strand_id
1 'polypeptide(L)'
;MENLSIKVLDALFDLCEGENYVILDKEDIVKSFPEHPFETDELTEILESLTVEGFIDLKYADNTEYCVAMRTKGRTLIKQSREKLQHILNENPVLEGEGGTAPVEVAAEEPVVEFPPRPEHRTPRRRQPMPIPPEVEEEISALDDGHFTDSGKLSRGYTMPDRDGLRRAAKARERRAFFAAMIGGAVGSVLMGLIFLIVILIKFTGKS
;
A
#
# COMPACT_ATOMS: atom_id res chain seq x y z
N MET A 1 -13.97 -10.69 4.47
CA MET A 1 -13.65 -10.15 3.13
C MET A 1 -12.42 -10.86 2.50
N GLU A 2 -12.12 -12.12 2.83
CA GLU A 2 -10.69 -12.48 2.95
C GLU A 2 -10.17 -13.68 2.14
N ASN A 3 -10.99 -14.39 1.37
CA ASN A 3 -10.47 -15.45 0.48
C ASN A 3 -10.36 -14.98 -0.98
N LEU A 4 -11.37 -14.26 -1.47
CA LEU A 4 -11.43 -13.82 -2.86
C LEU A 4 -10.42 -12.71 -3.14
N SER A 5 -10.27 -11.75 -2.23
CA SER A 5 -9.28 -10.65 -2.35
C SER A 5 -7.85 -11.17 -2.42
N ILE A 6 -7.50 -12.18 -1.63
CA ILE A 6 -6.18 -12.84 -1.67
C ILE A 6 -5.99 -13.59 -2.99
N LYS A 7 -7.02 -14.30 -3.45
CA LYS A 7 -7.01 -14.98 -4.76
C LYS A 7 -6.79 -14.00 -5.91
N VAL A 8 -7.54 -12.89 -5.95
CA VAL A 8 -7.39 -11.80 -6.93
C VAL A 8 -5.99 -11.21 -6.86
N LEU A 9 -5.46 -10.98 -5.65
CA LEU A 9 -4.10 -10.47 -5.46
C LEU A 9 -3.02 -11.45 -5.95
N ASP A 10 -3.24 -12.76 -5.81
CA ASP A 10 -2.34 -13.81 -6.34
C ASP A 10 -2.34 -13.82 -7.87
N ALA A 11 -3.51 -13.74 -8.51
CA ALA A 11 -3.59 -13.62 -9.96
C ALA A 11 -2.94 -12.32 -10.48
N LEU A 12 -3.16 -11.20 -9.81
CA LEU A 12 -2.48 -9.94 -10.13
C LEU A 12 -0.95 -10.04 -9.96
N PHE A 13 -0.47 -10.83 -9.01
CA PHE A 13 0.96 -11.07 -8.83
C PHE A 13 1.59 -11.80 -10.01
N ASP A 14 0.86 -12.74 -10.62
CA ASP A 14 1.32 -13.48 -11.80
C ASP A 14 1.20 -12.64 -13.09
N LEU A 15 0.18 -11.80 -13.20
CA LEU A 15 -0.04 -10.92 -14.36
C LEU A 15 0.87 -9.66 -14.35
N CYS A 16 1.21 -9.13 -13.17
CA CYS A 16 2.01 -7.91 -13.04
C CYS A 16 3.50 -8.21 -12.82
N GLU A 17 4.31 -8.05 -13.86
CA GLU A 17 5.76 -8.13 -13.75
C GLU A 17 6.35 -6.86 -13.10
N GLY A 18 6.49 -6.87 -11.78
CA GLY A 18 7.28 -5.86 -11.07
C GLY A 18 6.48 -4.82 -10.28
N GLU A 19 6.98 -3.57 -10.28
CA GLU A 19 6.33 -2.41 -9.62
C GLU A 19 5.80 -1.38 -10.63
N ASN A 20 5.83 -1.74 -11.92
CA ASN A 20 5.34 -0.88 -12.99
C ASN A 20 3.82 -0.99 -13.10
N TYR A 21 3.19 0.06 -13.62
CA TYR A 21 1.77 0.01 -13.98
C TYR A 21 1.60 -0.88 -15.22
N VAL A 22 0.68 -1.82 -15.12
CA VAL A 22 0.27 -2.70 -16.21
C VAL A 22 -1.22 -2.45 -16.47
N ILE A 23 -1.59 -2.41 -17.74
CA ILE A 23 -2.99 -2.35 -18.16
C ILE A 23 -3.43 -3.81 -18.34
N LEU A 24 -4.48 -4.19 -17.63
CA LEU A 24 -5.03 -5.54 -17.63
C LEU A 24 -6.48 -5.49 -18.09
N ASP A 25 -6.80 -6.34 -19.05
CA ASP A 25 -8.18 -6.50 -19.51
C ASP A 25 -8.97 -7.30 -18.47
N LYS A 26 -10.25 -6.95 -18.29
CA LYS A 26 -11.15 -7.67 -17.38
C LYS A 26 -11.17 -9.16 -17.68
N GLU A 27 -11.17 -9.51 -18.96
CA GLU A 27 -11.21 -10.89 -19.42
C GLU A 27 -9.99 -11.70 -18.95
N ASP A 28 -8.81 -11.10 -18.92
CA ASP A 28 -7.58 -11.78 -18.50
C ASP A 28 -7.58 -12.08 -17.00
N ILE A 29 -8.13 -11.17 -16.21
CA ILE A 29 -8.33 -11.39 -14.76
C ILE A 29 -9.37 -12.50 -14.55
N VAL A 30 -10.50 -12.46 -15.27
CA VAL A 30 -11.57 -13.46 -15.12
C VAL A 30 -11.13 -14.86 -15.57
N LYS A 31 -10.24 -14.96 -16.58
CA LYS A 31 -9.65 -16.25 -17.00
C LYS A 31 -8.89 -16.96 -15.89
N SER A 32 -8.32 -16.22 -14.92
CA SER A 32 -7.65 -16.81 -13.76
C SER A 32 -8.62 -17.45 -12.75
N PHE A 33 -9.93 -17.21 -12.88
CA PHE A 33 -10.95 -17.66 -11.93
C PHE A 33 -12.12 -18.37 -12.64
N PRO A 34 -11.90 -19.53 -13.26
CA PRO A 34 -12.97 -20.28 -13.93
C PRO A 34 -14.07 -20.72 -12.95
N GLU A 35 -13.75 -20.84 -11.66
CA GLU A 35 -14.69 -21.27 -10.63
C GLU A 35 -15.65 -20.17 -10.16
N HIS A 36 -15.31 -18.89 -10.35
CA HIS A 36 -16.07 -17.77 -9.81
C HIS A 36 -16.28 -16.71 -10.91
N PRO A 37 -17.47 -16.67 -11.55
CA PRO A 37 -17.79 -15.62 -12.48
C PRO A 37 -17.97 -14.31 -11.73
N PHE A 38 -17.09 -13.34 -11.98
CA PHE A 38 -17.19 -12.02 -11.38
C PHE A 38 -18.30 -11.20 -12.05
N GLU A 39 -19.14 -10.57 -11.24
CA GLU A 39 -19.93 -9.43 -11.72
C GLU A 39 -19.02 -8.23 -12.02
N THR A 40 -19.44 -7.35 -12.93
CA THR A 40 -18.66 -6.18 -13.38
C THR A 40 -18.24 -5.28 -12.23
N ASP A 41 -19.13 -5.13 -11.25
CA ASP A 41 -18.95 -4.19 -10.16
C ASP A 41 -18.15 -4.83 -9.01
N GLU A 42 -18.31 -6.14 -8.80
CA GLU A 42 -17.65 -6.90 -7.73
C GLU A 42 -16.12 -6.88 -7.86
N LEU A 43 -15.59 -7.05 -9.07
CA LEU A 43 -14.14 -6.99 -9.30
C LEU A 43 -13.58 -5.60 -8.96
N THR A 44 -14.32 -4.55 -9.33
CA THR A 44 -13.93 -3.17 -9.07
C THR A 44 -13.92 -2.88 -7.58
N GLU A 45 -14.96 -3.32 -6.84
CA GLU A 45 -15.01 -3.19 -5.37
C GLU A 45 -13.83 -3.89 -4.68
N ILE A 46 -13.46 -5.10 -5.15
CA ILE A 46 -12.31 -5.83 -4.62
C ILE A 46 -11.00 -5.08 -4.90
N LEU A 47 -10.80 -4.57 -6.12
CA LEU A 47 -9.59 -3.80 -6.46
C LEU A 47 -9.51 -2.49 -5.65
N GLU A 48 -10.63 -1.82 -5.41
CA GLU A 48 -10.68 -0.63 -4.56
C GLU A 48 -10.32 -0.97 -3.11
N SER A 49 -10.87 -2.05 -2.55
CA SER A 49 -10.53 -2.49 -1.19
C SER A 49 -9.03 -2.82 -1.04
N LEU A 50 -8.44 -3.54 -2.01
CA LEU A 50 -7.01 -3.84 -2.04
C LEU A 50 -6.14 -2.57 -2.15
N THR A 51 -6.67 -1.53 -2.82
CA THR A 51 -6.02 -0.22 -2.93
C THR A 51 -6.05 0.53 -1.60
N VAL A 52 -7.19 0.53 -0.90
CA VAL A 52 -7.35 1.13 0.44
C VAL A 52 -6.41 0.46 1.45
N GLU A 53 -6.27 -0.86 1.38
CA GLU A 53 -5.35 -1.62 2.24
C GLU A 53 -3.87 -1.45 1.86
N GLY A 54 -3.61 -0.85 0.68
CA GLY A 54 -2.28 -0.51 0.19
C GLY A 54 -1.51 -1.71 -0.37
N PHE A 55 -2.20 -2.75 -0.82
CA PHE A 55 -1.60 -3.90 -1.50
C PHE A 55 -1.31 -3.62 -2.98
N ILE A 56 -2.17 -2.83 -3.62
CA ILE A 56 -2.01 -2.37 -5.00
C ILE A 56 -2.13 -0.84 -5.08
N ASP A 57 -1.74 -0.27 -6.22
CA ASP A 57 -2.04 1.11 -6.61
C ASP A 57 -2.89 1.06 -7.89
N LEU A 58 -4.17 1.41 -7.77
CA LEU A 58 -5.10 1.51 -8.89
C LEU A 58 -5.07 2.94 -9.42
N LYS A 59 -4.66 3.13 -10.68
CA LYS A 59 -4.58 4.46 -11.31
C LYS A 59 -5.87 4.81 -12.05
N TYR A 60 -6.48 3.81 -12.68
CA TYR A 60 -7.71 3.92 -13.42
C TYR A 60 -8.42 2.56 -13.42
N ALA A 61 -9.75 2.59 -13.38
CA ALA A 61 -10.61 1.42 -13.48
C ALA A 61 -11.76 1.74 -14.44
N ASP A 62 -11.91 0.91 -15.45
CA ASP A 62 -13.09 0.86 -16.32
C ASP A 62 -13.75 -0.52 -16.21
N ASN A 63 -14.89 -0.67 -16.88
CA ASN A 63 -15.59 -1.94 -16.99
C ASN A 63 -14.85 -2.96 -17.88
N THR A 64 -13.89 -2.50 -18.70
CA THR A 64 -13.15 -3.34 -19.65
C THR A 64 -11.67 -3.48 -19.30
N GLU A 65 -11.03 -2.42 -18.79
CA GLU A 65 -9.59 -2.36 -18.56
C GLU A 65 -9.27 -1.75 -17.19
N TYR A 66 -8.21 -2.25 -16.57
CA TYR A 66 -7.72 -1.79 -15.27
C TYR A 66 -6.24 -1.43 -15.35
N CYS A 67 -5.87 -0.23 -14.90
CA CYS A 67 -4.47 0.18 -14.81
C CYS A 67 -3.97 0.05 -13.37
N VAL A 68 -3.21 -1.01 -13.12
CA VAL A 68 -2.86 -1.46 -11.77
C VAL A 68 -1.34 -1.61 -11.63
N ALA A 69 -0.82 -1.27 -10.45
CA ALA A 69 0.56 -1.59 -10.07
C ALA A 69 0.60 -2.31 -8.73
N MET A 70 1.34 -3.41 -8.66
CA MET A 70 1.56 -4.15 -7.41
C MET A 70 2.48 -3.37 -6.47
N ARG A 71 2.04 -3.13 -5.23
CA ARG A 71 2.90 -2.51 -4.20
C ARG A 71 3.73 -3.58 -3.51
N THR A 72 4.85 -3.16 -2.91
CA THR A 72 5.77 -4.03 -2.17
C THR A 72 5.03 -4.86 -1.09
N LYS A 73 4.04 -4.26 -0.40
CA LYS A 73 3.22 -4.92 0.63
C LYS A 73 2.42 -6.11 0.08
N GLY A 74 1.76 -5.95 -1.07
CA GLY A 74 1.00 -7.04 -1.71
C GLY A 74 1.92 -8.17 -2.17
N ARG A 75 3.06 -7.81 -2.76
CA ARG A 75 4.05 -8.78 -3.24
C ARG A 75 4.66 -9.61 -2.11
N THR A 76 4.98 -8.99 -0.98
CA THR A 76 5.51 -9.73 0.19
C THR A 76 4.48 -10.68 0.78
N LEU A 77 3.20 -10.28 0.79
CA LEU A 77 2.12 -11.11 1.32
C LEU A 77 1.95 -12.39 0.49
N ILE A 78 1.90 -12.27 -0.84
CA ILE A 78 1.77 -13.41 -1.75
C ILE A 78 3.00 -14.32 -1.72
N LYS A 79 4.21 -13.75 -1.69
CA LYS A 79 5.43 -14.56 -1.53
C LYS A 79 5.40 -15.37 -0.24
N GLN A 80 5.04 -14.73 0.87
CA GLN A 80 4.97 -15.39 2.16
C GLN A 80 3.87 -16.47 2.20
N SER A 81 2.71 -16.24 1.57
CA SER A 81 1.66 -17.26 1.49
C SER A 81 2.07 -18.46 0.64
N ARG A 82 2.73 -18.24 -0.51
CA ARG A 82 3.25 -19.31 -1.36
C ARG A 82 4.36 -20.12 -0.67
N GLU A 83 5.29 -19.47 0.02
CA GLU A 83 6.34 -20.13 0.81
C GLU A 83 5.77 -21.02 1.92
N LYS A 84 4.75 -20.53 2.64
CA LYS A 84 4.06 -21.33 3.68
C LYS A 84 3.39 -22.58 3.10
N LEU A 85 2.73 -22.47 1.95
CA LEU A 85 2.11 -23.62 1.29
C LEU A 85 3.15 -24.64 0.83
N GLN A 86 4.30 -24.19 0.31
CA GLN A 86 5.41 -25.09 -0.06
C GLN A 86 5.97 -25.83 1.15
N HIS A 87 6.09 -25.16 2.30
CA HIS A 87 6.57 -25.81 3.53
C HIS A 87 5.63 -26.92 3.99
N ILE A 88 4.32 -26.68 3.99
CA ILE A 88 3.29 -27.66 4.38
C ILE A 88 3.33 -28.90 3.46
N LEU A 89 3.54 -28.68 2.15
CA LEU A 89 3.68 -29.78 1.18
C LEU A 89 4.97 -30.58 1.40
N ASN A 90 6.06 -29.93 1.79
CA ASN A 90 7.35 -30.59 1.99
C ASN A 90 7.46 -31.33 3.34
N GLU A 91 6.75 -30.87 4.38
CA GLU A 91 6.77 -31.48 5.72
C GLU A 91 5.88 -32.72 5.87
N ASN A 92 5.01 -32.99 4.89
CA ASN A 92 4.31 -34.27 4.79
C ASN A 92 4.93 -35.09 3.66
N PRO A 93 6.11 -35.73 3.86
CA PRO A 93 6.55 -36.76 2.94
C PRO A 93 5.46 -37.82 2.95
N VAL A 94 4.79 -37.95 1.80
CA VAL A 94 3.83 -39.01 1.53
C VAL A 94 4.48 -40.31 1.97
N LEU A 95 4.03 -40.85 3.11
CA LEU A 95 4.25 -42.24 3.43
C LEU A 95 3.44 -43.01 2.39
N GLU A 96 4.05 -43.27 1.24
CA GLU A 96 3.59 -44.24 0.26
C GLU A 96 3.63 -45.61 0.93
N GLY A 97 2.64 -45.86 1.79
CA GLY A 97 2.32 -47.16 2.33
C GLY A 97 1.47 -47.88 1.30
N GLU A 98 2.12 -48.72 0.49
CA GLU A 98 1.42 -49.76 -0.26
C GLU A 98 0.57 -50.62 0.69
N GLY A 99 -0.73 -50.69 0.40
CA GLY A 99 -1.57 -51.88 0.64
C GLY A 99 -1.98 -52.17 2.09
N GLY A 100 -3.27 -51.98 2.39
CA GLY A 100 -3.86 -52.61 3.56
C GLY A 100 -5.23 -52.07 3.95
N THR A 101 -6.26 -52.57 3.30
CA THR A 101 -7.68 -52.38 3.64
C THR A 101 -7.98 -52.60 5.13
N ALA A 102 -8.43 -51.56 5.83
CA ALA A 102 -9.40 -51.64 6.91
C ALA A 102 -10.12 -50.29 7.11
N PRO A 103 -11.45 -50.26 7.24
CA PRO A 103 -12.17 -49.04 7.56
C PRO A 103 -12.02 -48.75 9.05
N VAL A 104 -11.24 -47.72 9.40
CA VAL A 104 -11.23 -47.17 10.76
C VAL A 104 -11.98 -45.84 10.72
N GLU A 105 -13.14 -45.88 11.35
CA GLU A 105 -13.99 -44.75 11.69
C GLU A 105 -13.22 -43.85 12.67
N VAL A 106 -12.64 -42.75 12.18
CA VAL A 106 -11.93 -41.77 13.02
C VAL A 106 -12.81 -40.54 13.16
N ALA A 107 -13.32 -40.35 14.38
CA ALA A 107 -14.02 -39.18 14.83
C ALA A 107 -13.14 -37.94 14.66
N ALA A 108 -13.64 -36.96 13.91
CA ALA A 108 -13.02 -35.66 13.71
C ALA A 108 -13.20 -34.81 14.96
N GLU A 109 -12.13 -34.64 15.74
CA GLU A 109 -12.00 -33.50 16.65
C GLU A 109 -11.20 -32.41 15.92
N GLU A 110 -11.90 -31.34 15.53
CA GLU A 110 -11.29 -30.17 14.90
C GLU A 110 -10.38 -29.43 15.90
N PRO A 111 -9.12 -29.13 15.54
CA PRO A 111 -8.27 -28.31 16.39
C PRO A 111 -8.76 -26.86 16.37
N VAL A 112 -9.24 -26.40 17.53
CA VAL A 112 -9.58 -24.99 17.78
C VAL A 112 -8.29 -24.16 17.71
N VAL A 113 -8.08 -23.46 16.59
CA VAL A 113 -6.97 -22.53 16.41
C VAL A 113 -7.29 -21.24 17.17
N GLU A 114 -6.66 -21.08 18.34
CA GLU A 114 -6.76 -19.87 19.16
C GLU A 114 -5.90 -18.76 18.53
N PHE A 115 -6.56 -17.83 17.82
CA PHE A 115 -5.89 -16.66 17.23
C PHE A 115 -5.51 -15.64 18.32
N PRO A 116 -4.27 -15.11 18.30
CA PRO A 116 -3.87 -14.06 19.23
C PRO A 116 -4.72 -12.78 19.04
N PRO A 117 -4.99 -12.03 20.13
CA PRO A 117 -5.84 -10.85 20.09
C PRO A 117 -5.27 -9.81 19.11
N ARG A 118 -6.14 -9.38 18.18
CA ARG A 118 -5.86 -8.40 17.14
C ARG A 118 -5.40 -7.09 17.80
N PRO A 119 -4.22 -6.53 17.45
CA PRO A 119 -3.77 -5.26 18.01
C PRO A 119 -4.77 -4.16 17.63
N GLU A 120 -5.26 -3.44 18.64
CA GLU A 120 -6.25 -2.38 18.48
C GLU A 120 -5.77 -1.33 17.48
N HIS A 121 -6.51 -1.20 16.37
CA HIS A 121 -6.29 -0.16 15.39
C HIS A 121 -6.47 1.21 16.03
N ARG A 122 -5.35 1.89 16.32
CA ARG A 122 -5.35 3.32 16.58
C ARG A 122 -5.93 4.04 15.36
N THR A 123 -7.12 4.60 15.54
CA THR A 123 -7.78 5.40 14.52
C THR A 123 -6.87 6.57 14.10
N PRO A 124 -6.63 6.77 12.80
CA PRO A 124 -5.84 7.90 12.33
C PRO A 124 -6.54 9.19 12.75
N ARG A 125 -5.81 10.03 13.49
CA ARG A 125 -6.26 11.34 13.97
C ARG A 125 -6.65 12.18 12.75
N ARG A 126 -7.97 12.33 12.55
CA ARG A 126 -8.60 13.13 11.48
C ARG A 126 -7.97 14.53 11.50
N ARG A 127 -7.11 14.81 10.52
CA ARG A 127 -6.57 16.16 10.32
C ARG A 127 -7.75 17.06 9.98
N GLN A 128 -7.99 18.07 10.82
CA GLN A 128 -9.00 19.07 10.52
C GLN A 128 -8.60 19.78 9.21
N PRO A 129 -9.54 19.99 8.27
CA PRO A 129 -9.29 20.78 7.07
C PRO A 129 -8.91 22.20 7.51
N MET A 130 -7.78 22.69 7.02
CA MET A 130 -7.39 24.08 7.27
C MET A 130 -8.39 25.01 6.57
N PRO A 131 -8.77 26.13 7.21
CA PRO A 131 -9.59 27.15 6.58
C PRO A 131 -8.85 27.71 5.36
N ILE A 132 -9.52 27.65 4.21
CA ILE A 132 -9.08 28.27 2.96
C ILE A 132 -9.19 29.78 3.17
N PRO A 133 -8.11 30.56 3.01
CA PRO A 133 -8.19 32.01 3.07
C PRO A 133 -9.06 32.51 1.89
N PRO A 134 -10.07 33.36 2.14
CA PRO A 134 -10.74 34.09 1.08
C PRO A 134 -9.81 35.21 0.59
N GLU A 135 -10.09 35.74 -0.60
CA GLU A 135 -9.37 36.83 -1.29
C GLU A 135 -8.26 36.35 -2.22
N VAL A 136 -8.61 36.08 -3.48
CA VAL A 136 -8.32 36.98 -4.63
C VAL A 136 -9.30 36.64 -5.75
N GLU A 137 -10.52 37.17 -5.66
CA GLU A 137 -11.39 37.36 -6.82
C GLU A 137 -11.34 38.84 -7.16
N GLU A 138 -10.50 39.24 -8.11
CA GLU A 138 -10.74 40.42 -8.96
C GLU A 138 -9.70 40.52 -10.08
N GLU A 139 -10.16 41.04 -11.22
CA GLU A 139 -9.42 41.40 -12.44
C GLU A 139 -8.90 40.28 -13.35
N ILE A 140 -9.80 39.67 -14.13
CA ILE A 140 -9.53 39.51 -15.57
C ILE A 140 -10.82 39.74 -16.35
N SER A 141 -11.17 41.01 -16.56
CA SER A 141 -12.15 41.38 -17.58
C SER A 141 -11.76 42.71 -18.22
N ALA A 142 -10.97 42.64 -19.29
CA ALA A 142 -10.95 43.58 -20.42
C ALA A 142 -9.69 43.33 -21.27
N LEU A 143 -9.81 43.61 -22.58
CA LEU A 143 -8.84 43.47 -23.68
C LEU A 143 -8.81 42.05 -24.31
N ASP A 144 -9.01 41.86 -25.62
CA ASP A 144 -9.03 42.78 -26.76
C ASP A 144 -9.61 42.06 -27.97
N ASP A 145 -10.42 42.75 -28.77
CA ASP A 145 -10.96 42.27 -30.04
C ASP A 145 -9.88 42.42 -31.13
N GLY A 146 -9.18 41.32 -31.45
CA GLY A 146 -8.07 41.33 -32.39
C GLY A 146 -8.13 40.20 -33.42
N HIS A 147 -8.70 40.51 -34.58
CA HIS A 147 -8.67 39.70 -35.80
C HIS A 147 -7.22 39.33 -36.18
N PHE A 148 -6.83 38.05 -36.08
CA PHE A 148 -5.56 37.55 -36.62
C PHE A 148 -5.78 36.29 -37.46
N THR A 149 -5.86 36.50 -38.77
CA THR A 149 -5.66 35.45 -39.77
C THR A 149 -4.15 35.27 -39.94
N ASP A 150 -3.56 34.19 -39.42
CA ASP A 150 -2.51 33.51 -40.18
C ASP A 150 -2.24 32.10 -39.69
N SER A 151 -2.16 31.20 -40.66
CA SER A 151 -1.89 29.79 -40.51
C SER A 151 -0.38 29.57 -40.51
N GLY A 152 0.19 29.24 -39.35
CA GLY A 152 1.63 29.05 -39.28
C GLY A 152 2.13 28.37 -38.02
N LYS A 153 2.20 27.04 -38.06
CA LYS A 153 3.20 26.20 -37.36
C LYS A 153 3.66 26.71 -35.98
N LEU A 154 2.90 26.41 -34.93
CA LEU A 154 3.40 26.41 -33.56
C LEU A 154 3.10 25.05 -32.91
N SER A 155 3.83 24.03 -33.34
CA SER A 155 4.07 22.81 -32.56
C SER A 155 5.02 23.16 -31.41
N ARG A 156 4.63 24.08 -30.53
CA ARG A 156 5.36 24.37 -29.30
C ARG A 156 4.87 23.34 -28.29
N GLY A 157 5.52 22.18 -28.30
CA GLY A 157 5.23 21.07 -27.41
C GLY A 157 5.32 21.54 -25.96
N TYR A 158 4.16 21.69 -25.32
CA TYR A 158 4.07 21.66 -23.87
C TYR A 158 4.34 20.21 -23.47
N THR A 159 5.59 19.89 -23.20
CA THR A 159 5.92 18.69 -22.42
C THR A 159 5.27 18.90 -21.05
N MET A 160 4.11 18.28 -20.85
CA MET A 160 3.47 18.22 -19.54
C MET A 160 4.53 17.72 -18.55
N PRO A 161 4.79 18.45 -17.45
CA PRO A 161 5.73 17.99 -16.44
C PRO A 161 5.20 16.66 -15.90
N ASP A 162 6.03 15.64 -16.08
CA ASP A 162 5.80 14.28 -15.62
C ASP A 162 5.33 14.28 -14.15
N ARG A 163 4.04 13.99 -13.94
CA ARG A 163 3.40 13.96 -12.60
C ARG A 163 4.03 12.91 -11.70
N ASP A 164 4.73 11.93 -12.26
CA ASP A 164 5.43 10.90 -11.51
C ASP A 164 6.68 11.44 -10.79
N GLY A 165 7.28 12.53 -11.29
CA GLY A 165 8.42 13.20 -10.66
C GLY A 165 8.06 13.89 -9.33
N LEU A 166 6.90 14.53 -9.26
CA LEU A 166 6.42 15.21 -8.04
C LEU A 166 6.06 14.21 -6.92
N ARG A 167 5.55 13.02 -7.27
CA ARG A 167 5.19 11.97 -6.30
C ARG A 167 6.44 11.28 -5.72
N ARG A 168 7.54 11.15 -6.50
CA ARG A 168 8.84 10.66 -6.00
C ARG A 168 9.52 11.67 -5.06
N ALA A 169 9.41 12.97 -5.32
CA ALA A 169 9.92 14.02 -4.44
C ALA A 169 9.18 14.07 -3.08
N ALA A 170 7.87 13.79 -3.07
CA ALA A 170 7.08 13.72 -1.84
C ALA A 170 7.45 12.52 -0.94
N LYS A 171 7.65 11.32 -1.52
CA LYS A 171 8.05 10.11 -0.77
C LYS A 171 9.49 10.18 -0.22
N ALA A 172 10.41 10.88 -0.90
CA ALA A 172 11.75 11.13 -0.37
C ALA A 172 11.76 12.04 0.87
N ARG A 173 10.77 12.93 0.99
CA ARG A 173 10.59 13.84 2.14
C ARG A 173 10.12 13.10 3.40
N GLU A 174 9.30 12.07 3.23
CA GLU A 174 8.75 11.31 4.35
C GLU A 174 9.83 10.53 5.12
N ARG A 175 10.78 9.88 4.42
CA ARG A 175 11.90 9.19 5.08
C ARG A 175 12.84 10.15 5.81
N ARG A 176 13.04 11.37 5.31
CA ARG A 176 13.88 12.38 5.98
C ARG A 176 13.24 12.92 7.26
N ALA A 177 11.91 13.02 7.31
CA ALA A 177 11.20 13.46 8.52
C ALA A 177 11.35 12.47 9.68
N PHE A 178 11.31 11.16 9.40
CA PHE A 178 11.52 10.13 10.43
C PHE A 178 12.95 10.13 10.99
N PHE A 179 13.98 10.29 10.14
CA PHE A 179 15.36 10.37 10.63
C PHE A 179 15.64 11.66 11.41
N ALA A 180 15.06 12.80 11.01
CA ALA A 180 15.18 14.04 11.76
C ALA A 180 14.56 13.95 13.17
N ALA A 181 13.42 13.26 13.31
CA ALA A 181 12.76 13.06 14.60
C ALA A 181 13.55 12.14 15.56
N MET A 182 14.17 11.09 15.04
CA MET A 182 14.99 10.15 15.83
C MET A 182 16.26 10.82 16.39
N ILE A 183 16.91 11.68 15.60
CA ILE A 183 18.12 12.40 16.03
C ILE A 183 17.77 13.42 17.13
N GLY A 184 16.62 14.10 17.03
CA GLY A 184 16.18 15.03 18.07
C GLY A 184 15.94 14.37 19.43
N GLY A 185 15.37 13.16 19.46
CA GLY A 185 15.12 12.42 20.70
C GLY A 185 16.40 12.01 21.43
N ALA A 186 17.41 11.51 20.70
CA ALA A 186 18.68 11.07 21.28
C ALA A 186 19.48 12.26 21.85
N VAL A 187 19.56 13.38 21.13
CA VAL A 187 20.28 14.57 21.60
C VAL A 187 19.58 15.21 22.81
N GLY A 188 18.24 15.25 22.83
CA GLY A 188 17.47 15.78 23.95
C GLY A 188 17.66 14.96 25.25
N SER A 189 17.72 13.62 25.14
CA SER A 189 17.97 12.73 26.27
C SER A 189 19.35 12.97 26.91
N VAL A 190 20.40 13.11 26.09
CA VAL A 190 21.76 13.36 26.57
C VAL A 190 21.86 14.73 27.24
N LEU A 191 21.24 15.76 26.67
CA LEU A 191 21.28 17.11 27.22
C LEU A 191 20.59 17.19 28.59
N MET A 192 19.42 16.56 28.74
CA MET A 192 18.72 16.49 30.02
C MET A 192 19.51 15.71 31.08
N GLY A 193 20.14 14.60 30.69
CA GLY A 193 21.01 13.84 31.58
C GLY A 193 22.21 14.65 32.07
N LEU A 194 22.82 15.44 31.18
CA LEU A 194 23.98 16.27 31.50
C LEU A 194 23.61 17.42 32.45
N ILE A 195 22.45 18.07 32.26
CA ILE A 195 21.94 19.08 33.20
C ILE A 195 21.71 18.47 34.58
N PHE A 196 21.10 17.28 34.64
CA PHE A 196 20.84 16.60 35.91
C PHE A 196 22.12 16.25 36.65
N LEU A 197 23.16 15.80 35.93
CA LEU A 197 24.48 15.52 36.50
C LEU A 197 25.12 16.78 37.11
N ILE A 198 25.05 17.92 36.41
CA ILE A 198 25.60 19.19 36.91
C ILE A 198 24.89 19.63 38.20
N VAL A 199 23.55 19.54 38.24
CA VAL A 199 22.78 19.89 39.45
C VAL A 199 23.17 19.00 40.63
N ILE A 200 23.35 17.71 40.40
CA ILE A 200 23.82 16.76 41.43
C ILE A 200 25.22 17.16 41.92
N LEU A 201 26.16 17.43 41.01
CA LEU A 201 27.52 17.84 41.37
C LEU A 201 27.54 19.10 42.24
N ILE A 202 26.78 20.14 41.86
CA ILE A 202 26.67 21.38 42.64
C ILE A 202 26.12 21.10 44.04
N LYS A 203 25.09 20.25 44.14
CA LYS A 203 24.47 19.84 45.42
C LYS A 203 25.44 19.09 46.33
N PHE A 204 26.36 18.31 45.76
CA PHE A 204 27.35 17.55 46.51
C PHE A 204 28.59 18.37 46.88
N THR A 205 29.04 19.30 46.03
CA THR A 205 30.19 20.17 46.32
C THR A 205 29.91 21.25 47.36
N GLY A 206 28.64 21.67 47.52
CA GLY A 206 28.25 22.71 48.48
C GLY A 206 28.03 22.23 49.93
N LYS A 207 28.38 20.97 50.25
CA LYS A 207 28.07 20.35 51.54
C LYS A 207 29.31 20.00 52.38
N SER A 208 30.40 20.74 52.17
CA SER A 208 31.65 20.59 52.93
C SER A 208 31.89 21.73 53.90
#